data_AF-A0A7J2R6H8-F1
#
_entry.id   AF-A0A7J2R6H8-F1
#
_cell.length_a   1.000
_cell.length_b   1.000
_cell.length_c   1.000
_cell.angle_alpha   90.00
_cell.angle_beta   90.00
_cell.angle_gamma   90.00
#
_symmetry.space_group_name_H-M   'P 1'
#
loop_
_entity.id
_entity.type
_entity.pdbx_description
1 polymer ?
#
loop_
_entity_poly.entity_id
_entity_poly.type
_entity_poly.pdbx_seq_one_letter_code
_entity_poly.pdbx_strand_id
1 'polypeptide(L)'
;MKIQIASEIFLEQLNTMKKILDLIAFKTDKKSDIYKYYKQEIMNYFYNSMKRVFKTLEKNKIIKQCSKKCSLRKGYSNCKCNGSGYINYENN
;
A
#
# COMPACT_ATOMS: atom_id res chain seq x y z
N MET A 1 -19.90 -9.81 4.49
CA MET A 1 -19.11 -9.08 3.47
C MET A 1 -17.86 -9.89 3.17
N LYS A 2 -17.59 -10.25 1.91
CA LYS A 2 -16.38 -11.04 1.56
C LYS A 2 -15.15 -10.16 1.73
N ILE A 3 -14.18 -10.59 2.54
CA ILE A 3 -12.92 -9.87 2.80
C ILE A 3 -12.25 -9.48 1.48
N GLN A 4 -11.80 -8.23 1.33
CA GLN A 4 -11.01 -7.79 0.18
C GLN A 4 -9.51 -7.93 0.47
N ILE A 5 -8.90 -9.02 -0.01
CA ILE A 5 -7.55 -9.44 0.40
C ILE A 5 -6.51 -8.34 0.14
N ALA A 6 -6.54 -7.73 -1.05
CA ALA A 6 -5.61 -6.65 -1.38
C ALA A 6 -5.80 -5.41 -0.48
N SER A 7 -7.04 -5.10 -0.09
CA SER A 7 -7.32 -3.98 0.80
C SER A 7 -6.73 -4.24 2.19
N GLU A 8 -6.97 -5.41 2.77
CA GLU A 8 -6.46 -5.75 4.11
C GLU A 8 -4.93 -5.71 4.16
N ILE A 9 -4.27 -6.36 3.20
CA ILE A 9 -2.79 -6.36 3.13
C ILE A 9 -2.28 -4.92 2.97
N PHE A 10 -2.88 -4.14 2.08
CA PHE A 10 -2.45 -2.76 1.85
C PHE A 10 -2.59 -1.89 3.10
N LEU A 11 -3.74 -1.96 3.79
CA LEU A 11 -4.02 -1.14 4.96
C LEU A 11 -3.10 -1.51 6.14
N GLU A 12 -2.87 -2.80 6.36
CA GLU A 12 -2.01 -3.26 7.45
C GLU A 12 -0.54 -2.86 7.21
N GLN A 13 -0.05 -3.05 5.99
CA GLN A 13 1.29 -2.63 5.62
C GLN A 13 1.44 -1.10 5.63
N LEU A 14 0.40 -0.35 5.23
CA LEU A 14 0.38 1.10 5.30
C LEU A 14 0.45 1.60 6.75
N ASN A 15 -0.25 0.96 7.67
CA ASN A 15 -0.18 1.25 9.10
C ASN A 15 1.22 0.98 9.65
N THR A 16 1.81 -0.15 9.28
CA THR A 16 3.20 -0.50 9.65
C THR A 16 4.18 0.56 9.17
N MET A 17 4.10 0.95 7.89
CA MET A 17 4.94 2.01 7.32
C MET A 17 4.79 3.34 8.09
N LYS A 18 3.55 3.75 8.40
CA LYS A 18 3.30 4.98 9.18
C LYS A 18 3.94 4.92 10.57
N LYS A 19 3.85 3.78 11.26
CA LYS A 19 4.47 3.59 12.57
C LYS A 19 6.00 3.70 12.50
N ILE A 20 6.63 3.13 11.48
CA ILE A 20 8.09 3.28 11.27
C ILE A 20 8.44 4.76 11.05
N LEU A 21 7.68 5.49 10.24
CA LEU A 21 7.91 6.92 10.01
C LEU A 21 7.74 7.74 11.30
N ASP A 22 6.74 7.43 12.13
CA ASP A 22 6.55 8.11 13.41
C ASP A 22 7.72 7.84 14.38
N LEU A 23 8.29 6.63 14.40
CA LEU A 23 9.48 6.32 15.20
C LEU A 23 10.70 7.12 14.75
N ILE A 24 10.88 7.30 13.44
CA ILE A 24 12.00 8.10 12.92
C ILE A 24 11.79 9.58 13.21
N ALA A 25 10.55 10.06 13.02
CA ALA A 25 10.18 11.43 13.35
C ALA A 25 10.46 11.79 14.81
N PHE A 26 10.22 10.85 15.74
CA PHE A 26 10.55 11.01 17.15
C PHE A 26 12.05 11.26 17.38
N LYS A 27 12.93 10.66 16.56
CA LYS A 27 14.38 10.80 16.70
C LYS A 27 14.98 12.00 15.96
N THR A 28 14.40 12.42 14.82
CA THR A 28 15.06 13.35 13.89
C THR A 28 14.29 14.63 13.55
N ASP A 29 13.06 14.83 14.04
CA ASP A 29 12.10 15.87 13.58
C ASP A 29 11.56 15.62 12.15
N LYS A 30 10.23 15.77 11.95
CA LYS A 30 9.54 15.63 10.65
C LYS A 30 9.98 16.66 9.59
N LYS A 31 10.58 17.78 9.99
CA LYS A 31 11.05 18.84 9.09
C LYS A 31 12.49 18.66 8.63
N SER A 32 13.27 17.81 9.30
CA SER A 32 14.69 17.60 8.96
C SER A 32 14.86 16.93 7.61
N ASP A 33 15.97 17.23 6.94
CA ASP A 33 16.32 16.58 5.66
C ASP A 33 16.62 15.09 5.87
N ILE A 34 17.13 14.72 7.04
CA ILE A 34 17.33 13.33 7.46
C ILE A 34 15.98 12.58 7.46
N TYR A 35 14.93 13.14 8.06
CA TYR A 35 13.61 12.53 8.03
C TYR A 35 13.05 12.42 6.60
N LYS A 36 13.21 13.46 5.78
CA LYS A 36 12.74 13.44 4.39
C LYS A 36 13.41 12.32 3.59
N TYR A 37 14.71 12.12 3.76
CA TYR A 37 15.47 11.04 3.14
C TYR A 37 14.93 9.67 3.59
N TYR A 38 14.84 9.41 4.90
CA TYR A 38 14.29 8.16 5.42
C TYR A 38 12.87 7.90 4.93
N LYS A 39 12.02 8.93 4.95
CA LYS A 39 10.65 8.85 4.47
C LYS A 39 10.59 8.40 3.01
N GLN A 40 11.42 9.00 2.15
CA GLN A 40 11.49 8.64 0.74
C GLN A 40 11.89 7.17 0.56
N GLU A 41 12.96 6.72 1.23
CA GLU A 41 13.44 5.35 1.12
C GLU A 41 12.42 4.32 1.62
N ILE A 42 11.80 4.59 2.78
CA ILE A 42 10.77 3.72 3.36
C ILE A 42 9.55 3.64 2.43
N MET A 43 9.07 4.78 1.92
CA MET A 43 7.95 4.81 0.99
C MET A 43 8.28 4.06 -0.30
N ASN A 44 9.48 4.26 -0.87
CA ASN A 44 9.92 3.57 -2.07
C ASN A 44 9.96 2.05 -1.85
N TYR A 45 10.55 1.60 -0.75
CA TYR A 45 10.59 0.19 -0.39
C TYR A 45 9.18 -0.39 -0.21
N PHE A 46 8.33 0.27 0.57
CA PHE A 46 6.94 -0.11 0.79
C PHE A 46 6.18 -0.32 -0.52
N TYR A 47 6.16 0.70 -1.39
CA TYR A 47 5.39 0.62 -2.63
C TYR A 47 5.95 -0.42 -3.61
N ASN A 48 7.28 -0.57 -3.69
CA ASN A 48 7.90 -1.58 -4.54
C ASN A 48 7.62 -3.00 -4.03
N SER A 49 7.66 -3.21 -2.71
CA SER A 49 7.32 -4.50 -2.11
C SER A 49 5.85 -4.86 -2.36
N MET A 50 4.94 -3.92 -2.10
CA MET A 50 3.50 -4.10 -2.36
C MET A 50 3.22 -4.42 -3.83
N LYS A 51 3.87 -3.72 -4.76
CA LYS A 51 3.73 -3.99 -6.20
C LYS A 51 4.18 -5.41 -6.56
N ARG A 52 5.25 -5.94 -5.95
CA ARG A 52 5.70 -7.32 -6.17
C ARG A 52 4.68 -8.32 -5.64
N VAL A 53 4.22 -8.15 -4.39
CA VAL A 53 3.22 -9.03 -3.78
C VAL A 53 1.94 -9.06 -4.61
N PHE A 54 1.41 -7.90 -4.99
CA PHE A 54 0.16 -7.83 -5.74
C PHE A 54 0.28 -8.39 -7.15
N LYS A 55 1.42 -8.21 -7.83
CA LYS A 55 1.66 -8.90 -9.11
C LYS A 55 1.64 -10.42 -8.95
N THR A 56 2.22 -10.96 -7.88
CA THR A 56 2.19 -12.39 -7.60
C THR A 56 0.75 -12.86 -7.36
N LEU A 57 -0.03 -12.17 -6.54
CA LEU A 57 -1.42 -12.51 -6.28
C LEU A 57 -2.29 -12.41 -7.54
N GLU A 58 -2.05 -11.40 -8.38
CA GLU A 58 -2.73 -11.22 -9.66
C GLU A 58 -2.41 -12.35 -10.64
N LYS A 59 -1.13 -12.73 -10.77
CA LYS A 59 -0.70 -13.86 -11.61
C LYS A 59 -1.39 -15.18 -11.20
N ASN A 60 -1.65 -15.35 -9.90
CA ASN A 60 -2.33 -16.52 -9.34
C ASN A 60 -3.86 -16.40 -9.34
N LYS A 61 -4.43 -15.38 -9.98
CA LYS A 61 -5.89 -15.14 -10.04
C LYS A 61 -6.55 -15.07 -8.65
N ILE A 62 -5.84 -14.54 -7.65
CA ILE A 62 -6.39 -14.27 -6.31
C ILE A 62 -7.02 -12.87 -6.29
N ILE A 63 -6.37 -11.92 -6.96
CA ILE A 63 -6.82 -10.53 -7.12
C ILE A 63 -6.75 -10.11 -8.60
N LYS A 64 -7.37 -8.99 -8.95
CA LYS A 64 -7.27 -8.33 -10.26
C LYS A 64 -7.18 -6.81 -10.09
N GLN A 65 -6.58 -6.12 -11.06
CA GLN A 65 -6.58 -4.66 -11.07
C GLN A 65 -7.98 -4.07 -11.00
N CYS A 66 -8.12 -3.02 -10.21
CA CYS A 66 -9.35 -2.26 -10.11
C CYS A 66 -9.54 -1.38 -11.36
N SER A 67 -10.74 -1.41 -11.95
CA SER A 67 -11.08 -0.63 -13.14
C SER A 67 -10.94 0.89 -12.96
N LYS A 68 -11.02 1.39 -11.71
CA LYS A 68 -10.89 2.83 -11.39
C LYS A 68 -9.45 3.38 -11.46
N LYS A 69 -8.46 2.61 -11.94
CA LYS A 69 -7.04 3.02 -12.06
C LYS A 69 -6.46 3.65 -10.78
N CYS A 70 -6.88 3.16 -9.61
CA CYS A 70 -6.32 3.61 -8.34
C CYS A 70 -4.86 3.12 -8.24
N SER A 71 -3.95 3.99 -7.79
CA SER A 71 -2.54 3.63 -7.62
C SER A 71 -2.16 3.64 -6.15
N LEU A 72 -1.28 2.71 -5.77
CA LEU A 72 -0.80 2.56 -4.38
C LEU A 72 -0.31 3.90 -3.79
N ARG A 73 0.36 4.73 -4.60
CA ARG A 73 0.91 6.02 -4.17
C ARG A 73 -0.14 7.12 -3.97
N LYS A 74 -1.33 7.00 -4.57
CA LYS A 74 -2.38 8.02 -4.47
C LYS A 74 -3.24 7.88 -3.20
N GLY A 75 -3.00 6.85 -2.39
CA GLY A 75 -3.67 6.67 -1.11
C GLY A 75 -5.15 6.29 -1.24
N TYR A 76 -5.90 6.50 -0.16
CA TYR A 76 -7.29 6.09 -0.04
C TYR A 76 -8.16 6.73 -1.13
N SER A 77 -8.88 5.91 -1.88
CA SER A 77 -9.83 6.35 -2.90
C SER A 77 -11.21 5.79 -2.54
N ASN A 78 -12.27 6.55 -2.83
CA ASN A 78 -13.65 6.11 -2.60
C ASN A 78 -14.04 5.03 -3.65
N CYS A 79 -13.48 3.84 -3.44
CA CYS A 79 -13.46 2.74 -4.38
C CYS A 79 -13.43 1.42 -3.62
N LYS A 80 -14.00 0.35 -4.21
CA LYS A 80 -13.99 -1.01 -3.66
C LYS A 80 -12.58 -1.55 -3.35
N CYS A 81 -11.52 -0.97 -3.94
CA CYS A 81 -10.13 -1.36 -3.64
C CYS A 81 -9.53 -0.67 -2.41
N ASN A 82 -10.21 0.33 -1.81
CA ASN A 82 -9.73 1.12 -0.67
C ASN A 82 -8.29 1.67 -0.85
N GLY A 83 -7.95 2.10 -2.07
CA GLY A 83 -6.61 2.62 -2.38
C GLY A 83 -5.54 1.57 -2.70
N SER A 84 -5.82 0.27 -2.52
CA SER A 84 -4.87 -0.80 -2.88
C SER A 84 -4.65 -0.93 -4.39
N GLY A 85 -5.60 -0.47 -5.21
CA GLY A 85 -5.56 -0.59 -6.67
C GLY A 85 -5.99 -1.96 -7.20
N TYR A 86 -6.34 -2.90 -6.32
CA TYR A 86 -6.74 -4.26 -6.67
C TYR A 86 -8.04 -4.64 -5.95
N ILE A 87 -8.79 -5.57 -6.54
CA ILE A 87 -9.99 -6.19 -5.96
C ILE A 87 -9.86 -7.71 -6.06
N ASN A 88 -10.62 -8.46 -5.27
CA ASN A 88 -10.61 -9.91 -5.37
C ASN A 88 -10.94 -10.39 -6.79
N TYR A 89 -10.32 -11.48 -7.19
CA TYR A 89 -10.74 -12.22 -8.38
C TYR A 89 -12.06 -12.92 -8.04
N GLU A 90 -13.07 -12.69 -8.87
CA GLU A 90 -14.35 -13.40 -8.81
C GLU A 90 -14.40 -14.24 -10.09
N ASN A 91 -14.33 -15.57 -9.93
CA ASN A 91 -14.68 -16.50 -10.99
C ASN A 91 -16.21 -16.44 -11.10
N ASN A 92 -16.72 -15.89 -12.20
CA ASN A 92 -18.08 -16.21 -12.63
C ASN A 92 -18.07 -17.63 -13.21
#